data_AF-A0A4Y9ZNG3-F1
#
_entry.id   AF-A0A4Y9ZNG3-F1
#
_cell.length_a   1.000
_cell.length_b   1.000
_cell.length_c   1.000
_cell.angle_alpha   90.00
_cell.angle_beta   90.00
_cell.angle_gamma   90.00
#
_symmetry.space_group_name_H-M   'P 1'
#
loop_
_entity.id
_entity.type
_entity.pdbx_description
1 polymer ?
#
loop_
_entity_poly.entity_id
_entity_poly.type
_entity_poly.pdbx_seq_one_letter_code
_entity_poly.pdbx_strand_id
1 'polypeptide(L)'
;GPSKAKVKRAPEHDDLADADAPSAKRAKGTGKPRPDTYKQAWSVSEQHLLERLLDEIPDGEKNRWAKISKAMGGRRTPRQVASRVQKYFEKLRRFGVEIGGGSKRETEEPE
;
A
#
# COMPACT_ATOMS: atom_id res chain seq x y z
N GLY A 1 28.75 -20.18 -35.75
CA GLY A 1 29.30 -20.27 -34.38
C GLY A 1 28.51 -19.33 -33.49
N PRO A 2 28.18 -19.69 -32.23
CA PRO A 2 26.86 -19.46 -31.69
C PRO A 2 26.65 -18.13 -30.95
N SER A 3 25.42 -17.63 -31.12
CA SER A 3 24.75 -16.52 -30.45
C SER A 3 24.65 -16.70 -28.93
N LYS A 4 24.80 -15.62 -28.17
CA LYS A 4 24.38 -15.58 -26.76
C LYS A 4 23.13 -14.71 -26.60
N ALA A 5 21.99 -15.40 -26.56
CA ALA A 5 20.72 -14.88 -26.09
C ALA A 5 20.82 -14.53 -24.60
N LYS A 6 20.31 -13.35 -24.20
CA LYS A 6 20.07 -13.03 -22.78
C LYS A 6 18.60 -13.24 -22.49
N VAL A 7 18.31 -14.39 -21.88
CA VAL A 7 17.01 -14.81 -21.34
C VAL A 7 16.42 -13.71 -20.45
N LYS A 8 15.23 -13.25 -20.83
CA LYS A 8 14.34 -12.45 -19.98
C LYS A 8 13.62 -13.42 -19.05
N ARG A 9 13.98 -13.41 -17.77
CA ARG A 9 13.28 -14.18 -16.73
C ARG A 9 12.14 -13.30 -16.21
N ALA A 10 10.92 -13.59 -16.64
CA ALA A 10 9.71 -13.08 -16.01
C ALA A 10 9.47 -13.89 -14.73
N PRO A 11 9.13 -13.27 -13.59
CA PRO A 11 8.37 -13.97 -12.56
C PRO A 11 6.89 -13.81 -12.90
N GLU A 12 6.30 -14.93 -13.31
CA GLU A 12 4.86 -15.14 -13.27
C GLU A 12 4.41 -14.97 -11.81
N HIS A 13 3.49 -14.05 -11.57
CA HIS A 13 2.83 -13.90 -10.29
C HIS A 13 1.37 -14.28 -10.51
N ASP A 14 1.04 -15.50 -10.13
CA ASP A 14 -0.30 -16.05 -10.09
C ASP A 14 -1.30 -15.07 -9.47
N ASP A 15 -2.36 -14.82 -10.24
CA ASP A 15 -3.60 -14.16 -9.89
C ASP A 15 -4.28 -14.82 -8.68
N LEU A 16 -4.18 -14.19 -7.52
CA LEU A 16 -5.22 -14.29 -6.48
C LEU A 16 -5.70 -12.88 -6.16
N ALA A 17 -6.65 -12.43 -6.97
CA ALA A 17 -7.33 -11.16 -6.86
C ALA A 17 -8.31 -11.19 -5.67
N ASP A 18 -7.93 -10.60 -4.54
CA ASP A 18 -8.89 -10.19 -3.51
C ASP A 18 -9.48 -8.81 -3.90
N ALA A 19 -10.78 -8.80 -4.12
CA ALA A 19 -11.52 -7.77 -4.83
C ALA A 19 -11.76 -6.52 -3.96
N ASP A 20 -10.89 -5.52 -4.06
CA ASP A 20 -11.22 -4.12 -3.74
C ASP A 20 -10.41 -3.16 -4.64
N ALA A 21 -10.67 -3.22 -5.95
CA ALA A 21 -10.09 -2.30 -6.93
C ALA A 21 -11.06 -1.14 -7.22
N PRO A 22 -10.68 0.14 -7.00
CA PRO A 22 -11.53 1.26 -7.36
C PRO A 22 -11.59 1.38 -8.89
N SER A 23 -12.83 1.33 -9.39
CA SER A 23 -13.24 1.47 -10.79
C SER A 23 -12.47 2.56 -11.55
N ALA A 24 -11.81 2.15 -12.64
CA ALA A 24 -11.11 3.04 -13.54
C ALA A 24 -12.11 3.93 -14.31
N LYS A 25 -12.22 5.22 -13.95
CA LYS A 25 -12.84 6.23 -14.81
C LYS A 25 -11.84 7.30 -15.26
N ARG A 26 -11.54 7.21 -16.56
CA ARG A 26 -11.15 8.21 -17.58
C ARG A 26 -10.08 9.28 -17.28
N ALA A 27 -9.14 9.38 -18.22
CA ALA A 27 -7.98 10.24 -18.24
C ALA A 27 -8.30 11.68 -18.71
N LYS A 28 -7.59 12.68 -18.16
CA LYS A 28 -7.29 13.95 -18.86
C LYS A 28 -5.99 14.58 -18.35
N GLY A 29 -5.04 14.77 -19.27
CA GLY A 29 -4.04 15.86 -19.31
C GLY A 29 -2.99 15.98 -18.20
N THR A 30 -1.74 15.56 -18.50
CA THR A 30 -0.50 16.36 -18.40
C THR A 30 0.69 15.40 -18.61
N GLY A 31 1.52 15.68 -19.61
CA GLY A 31 2.61 14.82 -20.09
C GLY A 31 3.81 14.76 -19.15
N LYS A 32 3.63 14.18 -17.96
CA LYS A 32 4.75 13.66 -17.14
C LYS A 32 4.75 12.14 -17.27
N PRO A 33 5.89 11.48 -17.55
CA PRO A 33 5.95 10.02 -17.52
C PRO A 33 5.42 9.57 -16.16
N ARG A 34 4.30 8.86 -16.19
CA ARG A 34 3.73 8.30 -14.97
C ARG A 34 4.75 7.31 -14.42
N PRO A 35 5.09 7.36 -13.13
CA PRO A 35 5.99 6.37 -12.56
C PRO A 35 5.39 4.98 -12.82
N ASP A 36 6.25 4.02 -13.14
CA ASP A 36 5.87 2.63 -13.48
C ASP A 36 4.97 1.99 -12.39
N THR A 37 5.08 2.50 -11.16
CA THR A 37 4.26 2.14 -10.00
C THR A 37 2.84 2.76 -9.97
N TYR A 38 2.44 3.56 -10.96
CA TYR A 38 1.15 4.23 -10.97
C TYR A 38 0.01 3.21 -11.16
N LYS A 39 -0.92 3.16 -10.19
CA LYS A 39 -2.05 2.19 -10.11
C LYS A 39 -1.64 0.71 -9.89
N GLN A 40 -0.40 0.43 -9.52
CA GLN A 40 -0.05 -0.92 -9.07
C GLN A 40 -0.73 -1.21 -7.73
N ALA A 41 -1.59 -2.23 -7.70
CA ALA A 41 -2.15 -2.77 -6.47
C ALA A 41 -1.04 -3.26 -5.53
N TRP A 42 -1.31 -3.26 -4.23
CA TRP A 42 -0.40 -3.82 -3.23
C TRP A 42 -0.59 -5.32 -3.19
N SER A 43 0.49 -6.07 -3.44
CA SER A 43 0.46 -7.52 -3.28
C SER A 43 0.40 -7.89 -1.78
N VAL A 44 -0.08 -9.10 -1.49
CA VAL A 44 -0.16 -9.63 -0.12
C VAL A 44 1.21 -9.66 0.55
N SER A 45 2.25 -10.06 -0.20
CA SER A 45 3.64 -10.06 0.29
C SER A 45 4.14 -8.66 0.67
N GLU A 46 3.83 -7.64 -0.13
CA GLU A 46 4.19 -6.24 0.16
C GLU A 46 3.43 -5.71 1.38
N GLN A 47 2.16 -6.09 1.54
CA GLN A 47 1.35 -5.72 2.69
C GLN A 47 1.90 -6.32 3.99
N HIS A 48 2.24 -7.62 4.00
CA HIS A 48 2.87 -8.25 5.17
C HIS A 48 4.24 -7.68 5.50
N LEU A 49 5.03 -7.33 4.48
CA LEU A 49 6.31 -6.66 4.69
C LEU A 49 6.11 -5.27 5.29
N LEU A 50 5.10 -4.52 4.82
CA LEU A 50 4.74 -3.23 5.40
C LEU A 50 4.36 -3.39 6.87
N GLU A 51 3.49 -4.34 7.22
CA GLU A 51 3.06 -4.59 8.60
C GLU A 51 4.25 -4.92 9.52
N ARG A 52 5.15 -5.82 9.12
CA ARG A 52 6.37 -6.12 9.88
C ARG A 52 7.24 -4.87 10.10
N LEU A 53 7.40 -4.05 9.07
CA LEU A 53 8.19 -2.81 9.16
C LEU A 53 7.48 -1.72 9.98
N LEU A 54 6.14 -1.76 10.09
CA LEU A 54 5.39 -0.87 10.96
C LEU A 54 5.59 -1.21 12.44
N ASP A 55 5.75 -2.50 12.76
CA ASP A 55 6.07 -2.95 14.13
C ASP A 55 7.53 -2.64 14.49
N GLU A 56 8.46 -2.81 13.54
CA GLU A 56 9.89 -2.55 13.78
C GLU A 56 10.21 -1.06 13.93
N ILE A 57 9.52 -0.19 13.20
CA ILE A 57 9.75 1.26 13.24
C ILE A 57 8.51 1.91 13.88
N PRO A 58 8.52 2.26 15.18
CA PRO A 58 7.35 2.81 15.89
C PRO A 58 6.99 4.23 15.45
N ASP A 59 5.81 4.70 15.86
CA ASP A 59 5.35 6.04 15.50
C ASP A 59 6.17 7.10 16.24
N GLY A 60 6.42 8.24 15.58
CA GLY A 60 7.34 9.27 16.08
C GLY A 60 8.75 9.24 15.46
N GLU A 61 9.12 8.19 14.72
CA GLU A 61 10.42 8.13 14.04
C GLU A 61 10.50 9.15 12.88
N LYS A 62 11.57 9.95 12.85
CA LYS A 62 11.82 10.89 11.76
C LYS A 62 12.04 10.11 10.46
N ASN A 63 11.38 10.54 9.39
CA ASN A 63 11.46 9.88 8.08
C ASN A 63 11.06 8.39 8.11
N ARG A 64 10.15 7.98 9.01
CA ARG A 64 9.60 6.62 9.11
C ARG A 64 9.28 6.02 7.74
N TRP A 65 8.49 6.74 6.93
CA TRP A 65 8.06 6.25 5.62
C TRP A 65 9.22 6.06 4.63
N ALA A 66 10.29 6.85 4.74
CA ALA A 66 11.48 6.70 3.93
C ALA A 66 12.29 5.46 4.31
N LYS A 67 12.38 5.15 5.61
CA LYS A 67 13.01 3.92 6.11
C LYS A 67 12.26 2.68 5.61
N ILE A 68 10.93 2.68 5.72
CA ILE A 68 10.08 1.58 5.24
C ILE A 68 10.21 1.41 3.73
N SER A 69 10.14 2.52 2.98
CA SER A 69 10.32 2.51 1.52
C SER A 69 11.66 1.88 1.12
N LYS A 70 12.75 2.23 1.82
CA LYS A 70 14.08 1.66 1.58
C LYS A 70 14.14 0.17 1.91
N ALA A 71 13.54 -0.25 3.03
CA ALA A 71 13.48 -1.66 3.42
C ALA A 71 12.64 -2.52 2.45
N MET A 72 11.62 -1.95 1.82
CA MET A 72 10.85 -2.58 0.73
C MET A 72 11.59 -2.59 -0.63
N GLY A 73 12.86 -2.20 -0.68
CA GLY A 73 13.66 -2.16 -1.90
C GLY A 73 13.36 -0.98 -2.81
N GLY A 74 12.76 0.09 -2.29
CA GLY A 74 12.50 1.34 -3.04
C GLY A 74 11.39 1.24 -4.10
N ARG A 75 10.73 0.09 -4.22
CA ARG A 75 9.62 -0.12 -5.18
C ARG A 75 8.44 0.79 -4.89
N ARG A 76 8.14 1.01 -3.60
CA ARG A 76 7.09 1.93 -3.12
C ARG A 76 7.73 3.17 -2.55
N THR A 77 7.28 4.35 -2.99
CA THR A 77 7.75 5.64 -2.47
C THR A 77 7.23 5.88 -1.04
N PRO A 78 7.92 6.73 -0.25
CA PRO A 78 7.50 7.06 1.11
C PRO A 78 6.06 7.58 1.18
N ARG A 79 5.65 8.35 0.17
CA ARG A 79 4.29 8.89 0.05
C ARG A 79 3.25 7.82 -0.24
N GLN A 80 3.59 6.81 -1.06
CA GLN A 80 2.70 5.66 -1.29
C GLN A 80 2.55 4.80 -0.04
N VAL A 81 3.66 4.59 0.70
CA VAL A 81 3.63 3.89 1.99
C VAL A 81 2.69 4.60 2.96
N ALA A 82 2.88 5.91 3.19
CA ALA A 82 2.01 6.68 4.08
C ALA A 82 0.53 6.58 3.72
N SER A 83 0.19 6.71 2.42
CA SER A 83 -1.19 6.58 1.96
C SER A 83 -1.76 5.17 2.16
N ARG A 84 -0.95 4.13 1.99
CA ARG A 84 -1.39 2.74 2.23
C ARG A 84 -1.67 2.50 3.70
N VAL A 85 -0.78 2.95 4.58
CA VAL A 85 -0.92 2.83 6.04
C VAL A 85 -2.16 3.54 6.54
N GLN A 86 -2.42 4.76 6.06
CA GLN A 86 -3.64 5.50 6.38
C GLN A 86 -4.90 4.69 6.04
N LYS A 87 -4.98 4.14 4.82
CA LYS A 87 -6.11 3.30 4.39
C LYS A 87 -6.23 2.01 5.21
N TYR A 88 -5.11 1.43 5.62
CA TYR A 88 -5.09 0.23 6.47
C TYR A 88 -5.74 0.50 7.82
N PHE A 89 -5.39 1.61 8.48
CA PHE A 89 -6.02 2.02 9.74
C PHE A 89 -7.48 2.44 9.57
N GLU A 90 -7.83 3.19 8.51
CA GLU A 90 -9.23 3.52 8.20
C GLU A 90 -10.07 2.24 8.00
N LYS A 91 -9.51 1.21 7.35
CA LYS A 91 -10.15 -0.09 7.22
C LYS A 91 -10.40 -0.71 8.59
N LEU A 92 -9.38 -0.83 9.45
CA LEU A 92 -9.52 -1.41 10.80
C LEU A 92 -10.60 -0.71 11.63
N ARG A 93 -10.64 0.63 11.58
CA ARG A 93 -11.69 1.44 12.23
C ARG A 93 -13.09 1.13 11.70
N ARG A 94 -13.24 0.95 10.39
CA ARG A 94 -14.54 0.62 9.76
C ARG A 94 -15.02 -0.79 10.10
N PHE A 95 -14.10 -1.74 10.26
CA PHE A 95 -14.41 -3.11 10.68
C PHE A 95 -14.65 -3.24 12.20
N GLY A 96 -14.68 -2.13 12.94
CA GLY A 96 -15.00 -2.12 14.37
C GLY A 96 -13.87 -2.59 15.27
N VAL A 97 -12.65 -2.77 14.74
CA VAL A 97 -11.45 -3.06 15.52
C VAL A 97 -10.87 -1.72 15.98
N GLU A 98 -11.30 -1.25 17.15
CA GLU A 98 -10.75 -0.05 17.78
C GLU A 98 -9.31 -0.33 18.25
N ILE A 99 -8.34 -0.07 17.36
CA ILE A 99 -6.93 0.03 17.74
C ILE A 99 -6.78 1.37 18.47
N GLY A 100 -6.98 1.34 19.79
CA GLY A 100 -6.78 2.47 20.69
C GLY A 100 -8.04 3.30 20.97
N GLY A 101 -8.79 2.86 21.98
CA GLY A 101 -9.54 3.71 22.92
C GLY A 101 -10.46 4.80 22.38
N GLY A 102 -11.76 4.49 22.34
CA GLY A 102 -12.81 5.44 22.76
C GLY A 102 -13.40 6.31 21.66
N SER A 103 -14.17 5.71 20.76
CA SER A 103 -15.17 6.49 20.02
C SER A 103 -16.39 6.72 20.92
N LYS A 104 -16.46 7.89 21.56
CA LYS A 104 -17.69 8.48 22.10
C LYS A 104 -18.69 8.59 20.93
N ARG A 105 -19.54 7.58 20.76
CA ARG A 105 -20.79 7.71 20.02
C ARG A 105 -21.92 7.59 21.04
N GLU A 106 -22.23 8.72 21.67
CA GLU A 106 -23.57 8.96 22.20
C GLU A 106 -24.54 8.85 21.02
N THR A 107 -25.17 7.70 20.94
CA THR A 107 -26.51 7.55 20.37
C THR A 107 -27.46 8.32 21.26
N GLU A 108 -27.79 9.56 20.89
CA GLU A 108 -29.05 10.15 21.33
C GLU A 108 -30.17 9.57 20.46
N GLU A 109 -31.06 8.86 21.14
CA GLU A 109 -32.29 8.23 20.68
C GLU A 109 -33.38 9.32 20.58
N PRO A 110 -34.13 9.45 19.48
CA PRO A 110 -35.22 10.41 19.42
C PRO A 110 -36.47 9.83 20.09
N GLU A 111 -37.00 10.54 21.09
CA GLU A 111 -38.38 10.38 21.57
C GLU A 111 -39.37 11.11 20.65
#